data_AF-A0AAU1PRV3-F1
#
_entry.id   AF-A0AAU1PRV3-F1
#
_cell.length_a   1.000
_cell.length_b   1.000
_cell.length_c   1.000
_cell.angle_alpha   90.00
_cell.angle_beta   90.00
_cell.angle_gamma   90.00
#
_symmetry.space_group_name_H-M   'P 1'
#
loop_
_entity.id
_entity.type
_entity.pdbx_description
1 polymer ?
#
loop_
_entity_poly.entity_id
_entity_poly.type
_entity_poly.pdbx_seq_one_letter_code
_entity_poly.pdbx_strand_id
1 'polypeptide(L)'
;MWDGLRARLAVEWRAVFPEVWRRLRTAGPRAVPLTLASCAGIGLLQLVQHAQGASDWVDRLGGVYATLPWWQALLRTPLSLFVPDPSLPVWGLLLQVVVVFGIAETTLGARRTLGVALLATVAGTGLARWSLWTGPHVLPNLTAQAVLVRDTGPSAAVVALGVYVACLRRAWWTAGAVALAIGVEVVWVTNLAGYEHLAGVVAVLALSTAEAVRRRGYGGPVTSTGGTGSLAR
;
A
#
# COMPACT_ATOMS: atom_id res chain seq x y z
N MET A 1 -2.61 -28.58 -8.72
CA MET A 1 -1.93 -27.44 -8.06
C MET A 1 -2.87 -26.24 -7.87
N TRP A 2 -3.57 -25.80 -8.92
CA TRP A 2 -4.47 -24.64 -8.90
C TRP A 2 -5.66 -24.76 -7.92
N ASP A 3 -6.25 -25.95 -7.78
CA ASP A 3 -7.42 -26.13 -6.90
C ASP A 3 -7.06 -26.06 -5.41
N GLY A 4 -5.85 -26.47 -5.05
CA GLY A 4 -5.32 -26.33 -3.69
C GLY A 4 -5.05 -24.87 -3.30
N LEU A 5 -4.55 -24.06 -4.24
CA LEU A 5 -4.36 -22.61 -4.03
C LEU A 5 -5.72 -21.91 -3.90
N ARG A 6 -6.68 -22.22 -4.78
CA ARG A 6 -8.04 -21.68 -4.72
C ARG A 6 -8.73 -21.98 -3.39
N ALA A 7 -8.63 -23.23 -2.91
CA ALA A 7 -9.21 -23.62 -1.63
C ALA A 7 -8.61 -22.84 -0.45
N ARG A 8 -7.28 -22.64 -0.44
CA ARG A 8 -6.59 -21.87 0.61
C ARG A 8 -6.98 -20.39 0.59
N LEU A 9 -7.00 -19.77 -0.59
CA LEU A 9 -7.46 -18.39 -0.75
C LEU A 9 -8.93 -18.23 -0.34
N ALA A 10 -9.80 -19.17 -0.71
CA ALA A 10 -11.20 -19.13 -0.32
C ALA A 10 -11.39 -19.17 1.21
N VAL A 11 -10.57 -19.94 1.93
CA VAL A 11 -10.60 -19.98 3.41
C VAL A 11 -10.16 -18.65 4.01
N GLU A 12 -9.07 -18.06 3.53
CA GLU A 12 -8.57 -16.75 4.00
C GLU A 12 -9.63 -15.65 3.79
N TRP A 13 -10.24 -15.61 2.61
CA TRP A 13 -11.20 -14.58 2.24
C TRP A 13 -12.59 -14.76 2.87
N ARG A 14 -13.00 -15.98 3.20
CA ARG A 14 -14.24 -16.24 3.97
C ARG A 14 -14.24 -15.58 5.35
N ALA A 15 -13.06 -15.35 5.94
CA ALA A 15 -12.95 -14.67 7.23
C ALA A 15 -12.83 -13.14 7.12
N VAL A 16 -12.47 -12.62 5.95
CA VAL A 16 -12.28 -11.18 5.71
C VAL A 16 -13.57 -10.56 5.15
N PHE A 17 -14.16 -11.20 4.14
CA PHE A 17 -15.28 -10.64 3.39
C PHE A 17 -16.52 -10.32 4.24
N PRO A 18 -16.99 -11.20 5.15
CA PRO A 18 -18.18 -10.91 5.96
C PRO A 18 -17.99 -9.71 6.89
N GLU A 19 -16.77 -9.52 7.42
CA GLU A 19 -16.46 -8.39 8.31
C GLU A 19 -16.53 -7.07 7.56
N VAL A 20 -15.87 -7.00 6.40
CA VAL A 20 -15.88 -5.83 5.51
C VAL A 20 -17.31 -5.52 5.09
N TRP A 21 -18.05 -6.54 4.65
CA TRP A 21 -19.43 -6.39 4.21
C TRP A 21 -20.37 -5.92 5.33
N ARG A 22 -20.21 -6.47 6.54
CA ARG A 22 -20.98 -6.05 7.71
C ARG A 22 -20.74 -4.59 8.03
N ARG A 23 -19.48 -4.15 8.09
CA ARG A 23 -19.12 -2.76 8.39
C ARG A 23 -19.67 -1.78 7.35
N LEU A 24 -19.57 -2.15 6.07
CA LEU A 24 -20.17 -1.37 4.99
C LEU A 24 -21.69 -1.29 5.11
N ARG A 25 -22.37 -2.37 5.46
CA ARG A 25 -23.83 -2.35 5.68
C ARG A 25 -24.26 -1.53 6.89
N THR A 26 -23.48 -1.56 7.98
CA THR A 26 -23.87 -0.87 9.22
C THR A 26 -23.58 0.63 9.20
N ALA A 27 -22.46 1.04 8.59
CA ALA A 27 -22.02 2.44 8.59
C ALA A 27 -22.10 3.12 7.21
N GLY A 28 -22.40 2.36 6.14
CA GLY A 28 -22.55 2.87 4.79
C GLY A 28 -21.28 3.59 4.30
N PRO A 29 -21.41 4.73 3.61
CA PRO A 29 -20.26 5.49 3.12
C PRO A 29 -19.36 6.03 4.24
N ARG A 30 -19.88 6.16 5.48
CA ARG A 30 -19.08 6.58 6.63
C ARG A 30 -18.06 5.53 7.08
N ALA A 31 -18.18 4.28 6.60
CA ALA A 31 -17.20 3.24 6.85
C ALA A 31 -15.91 3.43 6.05
N VAL A 32 -15.97 4.20 4.95
CA VAL A 32 -14.87 4.33 3.97
C VAL A 32 -14.64 5.77 3.46
N PRO A 33 -14.58 6.79 4.33
CA PRO A 33 -14.42 8.18 3.90
C PRO A 33 -13.10 8.43 3.14
N LEU A 34 -12.00 7.78 3.52
CA LEU A 34 -10.72 7.91 2.81
C LEU A 34 -10.81 7.33 1.41
N THR A 35 -11.42 6.15 1.26
CA THR A 35 -11.62 5.51 -0.05
C THR A 35 -12.46 6.38 -0.98
N LEU A 36 -13.55 6.96 -0.45
CA LEU A 36 -14.40 7.89 -1.22
C LEU A 36 -13.66 9.18 -1.58
N ALA A 37 -12.94 9.78 -0.63
CA ALA A 37 -12.13 10.97 -0.88
C ALA A 37 -11.03 10.69 -1.92
N SER A 38 -10.44 9.50 -1.88
CA SER A 38 -9.42 9.05 -2.85
C SER A 38 -10.01 8.93 -4.24
N CYS A 39 -11.17 8.25 -4.38
CA CYS A 39 -11.85 8.11 -5.66
C CYS A 39 -12.31 9.46 -6.22
N ALA A 40 -12.84 10.35 -5.35
CA ALA A 40 -13.24 11.69 -5.73
C ALA A 40 -12.04 12.53 -6.19
N GLY A 41 -10.90 12.44 -5.49
CA GLY A 41 -9.66 13.11 -5.86
C GLY A 41 -9.14 12.65 -7.22
N ILE A 42 -9.10 11.33 -7.46
CA ILE A 42 -8.72 10.74 -8.74
C ILE A 42 -9.66 11.21 -9.87
N GLY A 43 -10.97 11.13 -9.64
CA GLY A 43 -11.97 11.54 -10.63
C GLY A 43 -11.90 13.03 -10.96
N LEU A 44 -11.73 13.89 -9.95
CA LEU A 44 -11.59 15.33 -10.14
C LEU A 44 -10.32 15.67 -10.93
N LEU A 45 -9.19 15.06 -10.58
CA LEU A 45 -7.92 15.27 -11.29
C LEU A 45 -8.02 14.78 -12.74
N GLN A 46 -8.70 13.67 -12.99
CA GLN A 46 -8.93 13.19 -14.34
C GLN A 46 -9.85 14.13 -15.15
N LEU A 47 -10.92 14.65 -14.54
CA LEU A 47 -11.81 15.61 -15.19
C LEU A 47 -11.06 16.90 -15.55
N VAL A 48 -10.19 17.38 -14.65
CA VAL A 48 -9.32 18.54 -14.92
C VAL A 48 -8.33 18.24 -16.06
N GLN A 49 -7.69 17.07 -16.06
CA GLN A 49 -6.80 16.63 -17.15
C GLN A 49 -7.52 16.62 -18.52
N HIS A 50 -8.77 16.14 -18.57
CA HIS A 50 -9.54 16.06 -19.81
C HIS A 50 -10.11 17.43 -20.23
N ALA A 51 -10.47 18.30 -19.29
CA ALA A 51 -11.08 19.60 -19.58
C ALA A 51 -10.08 20.67 -20.07
N GLN A 52 -8.82 20.61 -19.62
CA GLN A 52 -7.83 21.66 -19.92
C GLN A 52 -6.84 21.30 -21.05
N GLY A 53 -7.00 20.13 -21.68
CA GLY A 53 -5.94 19.53 -22.50
C GLY A 53 -4.73 19.16 -21.64
N ALA A 54 -3.83 18.30 -22.17
CA ALA A 54 -2.62 17.82 -21.49
C ALA A 54 -1.74 19.01 -21.06
N SER A 55 -2.05 19.59 -19.92
CA SER A 55 -1.49 20.84 -19.44
C SER A 55 -0.52 20.55 -18.32
N ASP A 56 0.67 21.10 -18.51
CA ASP A 56 1.88 21.17 -17.68
C ASP A 56 1.65 21.35 -16.15
N TRP A 57 0.44 21.69 -15.74
CA TRP A 57 0.02 21.88 -14.35
C TRP A 57 -0.12 20.60 -13.54
N VAL A 58 -0.56 19.51 -14.14
CA VAL A 58 -0.73 18.24 -13.44
C VAL A 58 0.63 17.62 -13.10
N ASP A 59 1.63 17.85 -13.96
CA ASP A 59 3.02 17.53 -13.70
C ASP A 59 3.63 18.44 -12.62
N ARG A 60 3.25 19.73 -12.59
CA ARG A 60 3.73 20.69 -11.57
C ARG A 60 3.10 20.52 -10.18
N LEU A 61 1.87 20.02 -10.07
CA LEU A 61 1.16 19.87 -8.79
C LEU A 61 1.33 18.49 -8.15
N GLY A 62 1.41 17.42 -8.95
CA GLY A 62 1.43 16.06 -8.41
C GLY A 62 2.54 15.17 -8.97
N GLY A 63 3.29 15.61 -9.98
CA GLY A 63 4.51 14.94 -10.44
C GLY A 63 5.58 14.99 -9.34
N VAL A 64 5.78 13.87 -8.65
CA VAL A 64 6.97 13.66 -7.84
C VAL A 64 8.05 13.21 -8.79
N TYR A 65 8.92 14.15 -9.16
CA TYR A 65 10.15 13.83 -9.86
C TYR A 65 11.24 13.57 -8.83
N ALA A 66 12.06 12.54 -9.07
CA ALA A 66 13.17 12.19 -8.18
C ALA A 66 14.25 13.29 -8.09
N THR A 67 14.17 14.32 -8.95
CA THR A 67 14.98 15.56 -8.93
C THR A 67 14.46 16.65 -7.98
N LEU A 68 13.26 16.54 -7.41
CA LEU A 68 12.69 17.57 -6.53
C LEU A 68 13.31 17.55 -5.12
N PRO A 69 13.46 18.72 -4.45
CA PRO A 69 13.82 18.79 -3.03
C PRO A 69 12.89 17.96 -2.13
N TRP A 70 13.43 17.33 -1.08
CA TRP A 70 12.68 16.45 -0.16
C TRP A 70 11.40 17.06 0.41
N TRP A 71 11.42 18.36 0.73
CA TRP A 71 10.26 19.06 1.25
C TRP A 71 9.14 19.22 0.22
N GLN A 72 9.47 19.42 -1.07
CA GLN A 72 8.48 19.51 -2.15
C GLN A 72 7.86 18.15 -2.47
N ALA A 73 8.65 17.08 -2.43
CA ALA A 73 8.14 15.73 -2.60
C ALA A 73 7.25 15.30 -1.43
N LEU A 74 7.61 15.63 -0.18
CA LEU A 74 6.77 15.34 0.99
C LEU A 74 5.44 16.12 0.99
N LEU A 75 5.46 17.38 0.55
CA LEU A 75 4.23 18.18 0.38
C LEU A 75 3.34 17.65 -0.76
N ARG A 76 3.93 17.08 -1.82
CA ARG A 76 3.21 16.54 -2.98
C ARG A 76 2.86 15.05 -2.86
N THR A 77 3.50 14.28 -1.99
CA THR A 77 3.24 12.84 -1.80
C THR A 77 1.77 12.51 -1.54
N PRO A 78 1.02 13.23 -0.65
CA PRO A 78 -0.40 12.95 -0.49
C PRO A 78 -1.23 13.26 -1.74
N LEU A 79 -0.81 14.22 -2.58
CA LEU A 79 -1.47 14.52 -3.85
C LEU A 79 -1.07 13.55 -4.97
N SER A 80 0.16 13.05 -4.99
CA SER A 80 0.69 12.12 -6.00
C SER A 80 -0.03 10.78 -6.02
N LEU A 81 -0.57 10.37 -4.86
CA LEU A 81 -1.42 9.19 -4.72
C LEU A 81 -2.69 9.26 -5.59
N PHE A 82 -3.13 10.47 -5.94
CA PHE A 82 -4.40 10.69 -6.64
C PHE A 82 -4.22 11.12 -8.08
N VAL A 83 -2.99 11.31 -8.56
CA VAL A 83 -2.77 11.65 -9.96
C VAL A 83 -2.86 10.38 -10.81
N PRO A 84 -3.83 10.30 -11.74
CA PRO A 84 -3.91 9.17 -12.65
C PRO A 84 -2.78 9.24 -13.68
N ASP A 85 -2.12 8.11 -13.92
CA ASP A 85 -1.23 7.89 -15.05
C ASP A 85 -2.06 8.01 -16.36
N PRO A 86 -1.69 8.89 -17.31
CA PRO A 86 -2.43 9.08 -18.56
C PRO A 86 -2.50 7.82 -19.44
N SER A 87 -1.63 6.84 -19.22
CA SER A 87 -1.51 5.63 -20.04
C SER A 87 -2.40 4.47 -19.59
N LEU A 88 -3.00 4.55 -18.39
CA LEU A 88 -3.77 3.47 -17.80
C LEU A 88 -5.29 3.78 -17.77
N PRO A 89 -6.16 2.80 -18.04
CA PRO A 89 -7.60 2.99 -17.92
C PRO A 89 -7.93 3.39 -16.48
N VAL A 90 -8.48 4.59 -16.29
CA VAL A 90 -8.76 5.12 -14.94
C VAL A 90 -9.62 4.17 -14.10
N TRP A 91 -10.46 3.38 -14.77
CA TRP A 91 -11.34 2.41 -14.15
C TRP A 91 -10.56 1.32 -13.42
N GLY A 92 -9.40 0.91 -13.94
CA GLY A 92 -8.52 -0.05 -13.27
C GLY A 92 -7.93 0.51 -11.98
N LEU A 93 -7.54 1.78 -12.01
CA LEU A 93 -6.99 2.51 -10.87
C LEU A 93 -8.07 2.76 -9.79
N LEU A 94 -9.26 3.21 -10.20
CA LEU A 94 -10.40 3.36 -9.30
C LEU A 94 -10.84 2.03 -8.68
N LEU A 95 -10.87 0.95 -9.47
CA LEU A 95 -11.26 -0.37 -8.97
C LEU A 95 -10.30 -0.85 -7.88
N GLN A 96 -8.99 -0.73 -8.11
CA GLN A 96 -7.97 -1.09 -7.14
C GLN A 96 -8.10 -0.29 -5.84
N VAL A 97 -8.34 1.02 -5.94
CA VAL A 97 -8.57 1.88 -4.77
C VAL A 97 -9.84 1.47 -4.04
N VAL A 98 -10.98 1.38 -4.72
CA VAL A 98 -12.26 0.99 -4.08
C VAL A 98 -12.13 -0.34 -3.34
N VAL A 99 -11.51 -1.34 -3.97
CA VAL A 99 -11.37 -2.67 -3.38
C VAL A 99 -10.36 -2.65 -2.23
N VAL A 100 -9.13 -2.22 -2.48
CA VAL A 100 -8.04 -2.40 -1.50
C VAL A 100 -8.07 -1.33 -0.41
N PHE A 101 -8.31 -0.06 -0.75
CA PHE A 101 -8.51 0.96 0.28
C PHE A 101 -9.79 0.70 1.06
N GLY A 102 -10.87 0.24 0.41
CA GLY A 102 -12.11 -0.10 1.12
C GLY A 102 -11.92 -1.23 2.14
N ILE A 103 -11.23 -2.30 1.75
CA ILE A 103 -10.90 -3.40 2.67
C ILE A 103 -9.95 -2.93 3.77
N ALA A 104 -8.90 -2.18 3.42
CA ALA A 104 -7.93 -1.68 4.39
C ALA A 104 -8.57 -0.72 5.39
N GLU A 105 -9.38 0.23 4.93
CA GLU A 105 -10.05 1.23 5.75
C GLU A 105 -11.08 0.61 6.69
N THR A 106 -11.87 -0.35 6.19
CA THR A 106 -12.80 -1.08 7.06
C THR A 106 -12.08 -1.95 8.09
N THR A 107 -10.89 -2.46 7.78
CA THR A 107 -10.11 -3.33 8.67
C THR A 107 -9.26 -2.54 9.68
N LEU A 108 -8.63 -1.46 9.25
CA LEU A 108 -7.61 -0.70 9.99
C LEU A 108 -8.11 0.66 10.50
N GLY A 109 -9.16 1.20 9.91
CA GLY A 109 -9.58 2.59 10.03
C GLY A 109 -8.82 3.54 9.08
N ALA A 110 -9.40 4.71 8.84
CA ALA A 110 -8.88 5.71 7.88
C ALA A 110 -7.43 6.15 8.20
N ARG A 111 -7.14 6.49 9.46
CA ARG A 111 -5.83 7.02 9.86
C ARG A 111 -4.70 6.03 9.60
N ARG A 112 -4.91 4.77 9.96
CA ARG A 112 -3.89 3.72 9.80
C ARG A 112 -3.73 3.32 8.34
N THR A 113 -4.83 3.27 7.60
CA THR A 113 -4.82 3.06 6.14
C THR A 113 -3.99 4.14 5.45
N LEU A 114 -4.26 5.41 5.77
CA LEU A 114 -3.49 6.53 5.24
C LEU A 114 -2.02 6.46 5.66
N GLY A 115 -1.72 6.16 6.92
CA GLY A 115 -0.34 6.04 7.40
C GLY A 115 0.46 4.95 6.69
N VAL A 116 -0.14 3.79 6.43
CA VAL A 116 0.50 2.69 5.70
C VAL A 116 0.66 3.05 4.21
N ALA A 117 -0.35 3.66 3.60
CA ALA A 117 -0.27 4.15 2.23
C ALA A 117 0.87 5.16 2.06
N LEU A 118 0.95 6.15 2.95
CA LEU A 118 2.01 7.16 2.94
C LEU A 118 3.39 6.55 3.19
N LEU A 119 3.51 5.59 4.11
CA LEU A 119 4.77 4.87 4.34
C LEU A 119 5.25 4.18 3.06
N ALA A 120 4.35 3.50 2.35
CA ALA A 120 4.69 2.82 1.10
C ALA A 120 5.11 3.81 0.01
N THR A 121 4.38 4.91 -0.16
CA THR A 121 4.73 5.97 -1.11
C THR A 121 6.09 6.59 -0.79
N VAL A 122 6.35 6.92 0.48
CA VAL A 122 7.66 7.48 0.89
C VAL A 122 8.79 6.48 0.66
N ALA A 123 8.55 5.18 0.88
CA ALA A 123 9.54 4.14 0.61
C ALA A 123 9.86 4.03 -0.89
N GLY A 124 8.83 4.04 -1.76
CA GLY A 124 8.99 4.05 -3.22
C GLY A 124 9.79 5.26 -3.72
N THR A 125 9.34 6.46 -3.35
CA THR A 125 10.04 7.71 -3.69
C THR A 125 11.47 7.75 -3.13
N GLY A 126 11.68 7.21 -1.92
CA GLY A 126 13.00 7.10 -1.32
C GLY A 126 13.93 6.19 -2.12
N LEU A 127 13.42 5.04 -2.59
CA LEU A 127 14.18 4.12 -3.43
C LEU A 127 14.53 4.75 -4.79
N ALA A 128 13.58 5.41 -5.44
CA ALA A 128 13.79 6.10 -6.72
C ALA A 128 14.85 7.22 -6.62
N ARG A 129 14.88 7.93 -5.49
CA ARG A 129 15.93 8.94 -5.22
C ARG A 129 17.28 8.32 -4.94
N TRP A 130 17.31 7.24 -4.16
CA TRP A 130 18.55 6.54 -3.85
C TRP A 130 19.19 5.97 -5.13
N SER A 131 18.39 5.40 -6.03
CA SER A 131 18.89 4.88 -7.31
C SER A 131 19.47 5.95 -8.22
N LEU A 132 18.94 7.18 -8.21
CA LEU A 132 19.54 8.33 -8.89
C LEU A 132 20.93 8.67 -8.33
N TRP A 133 21.08 8.68 -7.01
CA TRP A 133 22.34 9.03 -6.35
C TRP A 133 23.43 7.97 -6.55
N THR A 134 23.07 6.70 -6.54
CA THR A 134 24.03 5.59 -6.68
C THR A 134 24.34 5.22 -8.13
N GLY A 135 23.55 5.74 -9.08
CA GLY A 135 23.70 5.48 -10.51
C GLY A 135 22.96 4.22 -11.00
N PRO A 136 22.82 4.08 -12.32
CA PRO A 136 21.94 3.09 -12.98
C PRO A 136 22.39 1.63 -12.84
N HIS A 137 23.50 1.35 -12.17
CA HIS A 137 24.04 -0.01 -12.01
C HIS A 137 23.53 -0.74 -10.76
N VAL A 138 22.83 -0.04 -9.86
CA VAL A 138 22.45 -0.59 -8.54
C VAL A 138 21.08 -1.29 -8.57
N LEU A 139 20.18 -0.83 -9.44
CA LEU A 139 18.92 -1.53 -9.70
C LEU A 139 19.03 -2.28 -11.03
N PRO A 140 19.07 -3.63 -11.02
CA PRO A 140 19.18 -4.41 -12.25
C PRO A 140 17.99 -4.13 -13.19
N ASN A 141 18.22 -4.14 -14.50
CA ASN A 141 17.20 -3.93 -15.52
C ASN A 141 16.53 -2.54 -15.56
N LEU A 142 17.07 -1.54 -14.87
CA LEU A 142 16.56 -0.16 -14.93
C LEU A 142 17.31 0.66 -16.00
N THR A 143 16.61 1.16 -17.01
CA THR A 143 17.20 2.09 -17.98
C THR A 143 17.28 3.51 -17.40
N ALA A 144 18.29 4.29 -17.76
CA ALA A 144 18.47 5.66 -17.26
C ALA A 144 17.26 6.58 -17.56
N GLN A 145 16.51 6.30 -18.63
CA GLN A 145 15.28 7.03 -18.96
C GLN A 145 14.11 6.68 -18.04
N ALA A 146 14.04 5.46 -17.50
CA ALA A 146 12.96 5.04 -16.60
C ALA A 146 12.97 5.82 -15.27
N VAL A 147 14.12 6.37 -14.85
CA VAL A 147 14.24 7.19 -13.63
C VAL A 147 13.71 8.61 -13.80
N LEU A 148 13.47 9.03 -15.05
CA LEU A 148 12.95 10.36 -15.38
C LEU A 148 11.43 10.35 -15.66
N VAL A 149 10.82 9.16 -15.74
CA VAL A 149 9.38 9.00 -15.93
C VAL A 149 8.65 9.29 -14.63
N ARG A 150 7.46 9.88 -14.76
CA ARG A 150 6.57 10.31 -13.69
C ARG A 150 6.28 9.18 -12.68
N ASP A 151 6.69 9.41 -11.44
CA ASP A 151 6.63 8.48 -10.30
C ASP A 151 5.31 8.66 -9.52
N THR A 152 4.16 8.48 -10.18
CA THR A 152 2.86 8.81 -9.55
C THR A 152 1.77 7.80 -9.85
N GLY A 153 1.32 7.11 -8.80
CA GLY A 153 0.08 6.34 -8.82
C GLY A 153 -0.24 5.72 -7.45
N PRO A 154 -1.51 5.41 -7.15
CA PRO A 154 -1.90 4.73 -5.93
C PRO A 154 -1.46 3.26 -5.89
N SER A 155 -0.93 2.70 -6.98
CA SER A 155 -0.62 1.27 -7.12
C SER A 155 0.35 0.76 -6.05
N ALA A 156 1.44 1.49 -5.77
CA ALA A 156 2.38 1.13 -4.70
C ALA A 156 1.70 1.07 -3.33
N ALA A 157 0.83 2.06 -3.04
CA ALA A 157 0.05 2.08 -1.81
C ALA A 157 -0.99 0.96 -1.76
N VAL A 158 -1.67 0.67 -2.87
CA VAL A 158 -2.63 -0.44 -3.02
C VAL A 158 -1.92 -1.77 -2.73
N VAL A 159 -0.81 -2.04 -3.40
CA VAL A 159 -0.03 -3.27 -3.21
C VAL A 159 0.42 -3.42 -1.76
N ALA A 160 0.99 -2.36 -1.19
CA ALA A 160 1.47 -2.35 0.18
C ALA A 160 0.34 -2.54 1.21
N LEU A 161 -0.81 -1.87 1.03
CA LEU A 161 -2.00 -2.07 1.87
C LEU A 161 -2.53 -3.50 1.77
N GLY A 162 -2.57 -4.06 0.56
CA GLY A 162 -2.98 -5.45 0.32
C GLY A 162 -2.11 -6.43 1.11
N VAL A 163 -0.78 -6.30 1.01
CA VAL A 163 0.17 -7.13 1.76
C VAL A 163 0.03 -6.90 3.27
N TYR A 164 -0.05 -5.64 3.72
CA TYR A 164 -0.16 -5.32 5.14
C TYR A 164 -1.42 -5.89 5.78
N VAL A 165 -2.58 -5.73 5.14
CA VAL A 165 -3.85 -6.30 5.60
C VAL A 165 -3.79 -7.82 5.57
N ALA A 166 -3.20 -8.41 4.53
CA ALA A 166 -3.03 -9.86 4.45
C ALA A 166 -2.17 -10.38 5.62
N CYS A 167 -1.05 -9.73 5.94
CA CYS A 167 -0.23 -10.06 7.11
C CYS A 167 -1.02 -9.92 8.42
N LEU A 168 -1.77 -8.83 8.61
CA LEU A 168 -2.58 -8.60 9.80
C LEU A 168 -3.66 -9.68 9.98
N ARG A 169 -4.27 -10.13 8.89
CA ARG A 169 -5.30 -11.18 8.88
C ARG A 169 -4.71 -12.60 8.80
N ARG A 170 -3.38 -12.74 8.80
CA ARG A 170 -2.66 -14.01 8.62
C ARG A 170 -3.02 -14.73 7.31
N ALA A 171 -3.42 -13.98 6.30
CA ALA A 171 -3.66 -14.44 4.95
C ALA A 171 -2.33 -14.57 4.18
N TRP A 172 -1.47 -15.48 4.65
CA TRP A 172 -0.09 -15.61 4.17
C TRP A 172 -0.01 -16.03 2.70
N TRP A 173 -0.99 -16.79 2.19
CA TRP A 173 -1.03 -17.14 0.77
C TRP A 173 -1.33 -15.93 -0.09
N THR A 174 -2.29 -15.10 0.33
CA THR A 174 -2.58 -13.83 -0.33
C THR A 174 -1.36 -12.90 -0.31
N ALA A 175 -0.70 -12.73 0.85
CA ALA A 175 0.49 -11.89 0.97
C ALA A 175 1.65 -12.39 0.08
N GLY A 176 1.92 -13.70 0.10
CA GLY A 176 2.96 -14.32 -0.71
C GLY A 176 2.68 -14.24 -2.21
N ALA A 177 1.42 -14.42 -2.64
CA ALA A 177 1.03 -14.30 -4.04
C ALA A 177 1.23 -12.88 -4.57
N VAL A 178 0.85 -11.85 -3.79
CA VAL A 178 1.07 -10.44 -4.18
C VAL A 178 2.56 -10.13 -4.22
N ALA A 179 3.33 -10.50 -3.20
CA ALA A 179 4.78 -10.27 -3.18
C ALA A 179 5.49 -10.97 -4.36
N LEU A 180 5.07 -12.18 -4.71
CA LEU A 180 5.58 -12.90 -5.87
C LEU A 180 5.22 -12.19 -7.18
N ALA A 181 3.98 -11.72 -7.33
CA ALA A 181 3.55 -10.98 -8.53
C ALA A 181 4.39 -9.71 -8.73
N ILE A 182 4.70 -8.98 -7.66
CA ILE A 182 5.60 -7.82 -7.70
C ILE A 182 7.04 -8.22 -8.04
N GLY A 183 7.53 -9.33 -7.48
CA GLY A 183 8.85 -9.86 -7.86
C GLY A 183 8.94 -10.21 -9.35
N VAL A 184 7.88 -10.80 -9.91
CA VAL A 184 7.77 -11.05 -11.35
C VAL A 184 7.73 -9.74 -12.14
N GLU A 185 6.97 -8.74 -11.69
CA GLU A 185 6.93 -7.42 -12.33
C GLU A 185 8.33 -6.78 -12.42
N VAL A 186 9.09 -6.78 -11.33
CA VAL A 186 10.47 -6.27 -11.29
C VAL A 186 11.39 -6.97 -12.29
N VAL A 187 11.25 -8.29 -12.44
CA VAL A 187 12.12 -9.08 -13.32
C VAL A 187 11.75 -8.89 -14.79
N TRP A 188 10.45 -8.77 -15.12
CA TRP A 188 9.96 -8.92 -16.49
C TRP A 188 9.47 -7.62 -17.15
N VAL A 189 9.02 -6.63 -16.38
CA VAL A 189 8.42 -5.39 -16.92
C VAL A 189 9.44 -4.24 -17.00
N THR A 190 10.61 -4.40 -16.36
CA THR A 190 11.76 -3.48 -16.45
C THR A 190 11.36 -2.01 -16.30
N ASN A 191 10.53 -1.71 -15.31
CA ASN A 191 10.01 -0.38 -15.02
C ASN A 191 10.37 0.07 -13.59
N LEU A 192 10.32 1.37 -13.34
CA LEU A 192 10.55 1.93 -12.01
C LEU A 192 9.42 1.57 -11.04
N ALA A 193 8.18 1.51 -11.52
CA ALA A 193 6.99 1.19 -10.73
C ALA A 193 7.11 -0.15 -9.98
N GLY A 194 7.66 -1.20 -10.60
CA GLY A 194 7.88 -2.49 -9.95
C GLY A 194 8.84 -2.39 -8.76
N TYR A 195 9.88 -1.57 -8.87
CA TYR A 195 10.82 -1.32 -7.77
C TYR A 195 10.17 -0.52 -6.65
N GLU A 196 9.34 0.47 -6.97
CA GLU A 196 8.56 1.19 -5.97
C GLU A 196 7.54 0.29 -5.25
N HIS A 197 6.85 -0.58 -6.00
CA HIS A 197 5.97 -1.59 -5.43
C HIS A 197 6.75 -2.49 -4.46
N LEU A 198 7.94 -2.95 -4.86
CA LEU A 198 8.81 -3.78 -4.02
C LEU A 198 9.26 -3.03 -2.76
N ALA A 199 9.65 -1.76 -2.87
CA ALA A 199 9.98 -0.92 -1.72
C ALA A 199 8.82 -0.81 -0.74
N GLY A 200 7.60 -0.58 -1.26
CA GLY A 200 6.37 -0.56 -0.49
C GLY A 200 6.13 -1.88 0.25
N VAL A 201 6.26 -3.01 -0.44
CA VAL A 201 6.13 -4.37 0.14
C VAL A 201 7.13 -4.58 1.26
N VAL A 202 8.41 -4.27 1.04
CA VAL A 202 9.46 -4.40 2.06
C VAL A 202 9.15 -3.55 3.29
N ALA A 203 8.74 -2.29 3.09
CA ALA A 203 8.41 -1.39 4.18
C ALA A 203 7.25 -1.91 5.05
N VAL A 204 6.18 -2.42 4.46
CA VAL A 204 5.03 -2.94 5.22
C VAL A 204 5.30 -4.30 5.87
N LEU A 205 6.15 -5.13 5.29
CA LEU A 205 6.62 -6.36 5.93
C LEU A 205 7.49 -6.05 7.14
N ALA A 206 8.38 -5.07 7.05
CA ALA A 206 9.17 -4.58 8.17
C ALA A 206 8.27 -4.02 9.29
N LEU A 207 7.28 -3.18 8.94
CA LEU A 207 6.30 -2.67 9.89
C LEU A 207 5.52 -3.80 10.58
N SER A 208 5.00 -4.76 9.80
CA SER A 208 4.25 -5.91 10.31
C SER A 208 5.09 -6.76 11.26
N THR A 209 6.36 -6.98 10.92
CA THR A 209 7.32 -7.73 11.74
C THR A 209 7.63 -6.98 13.04
N ALA A 210 7.89 -5.68 12.96
CA ALA A 210 8.15 -4.84 14.14
C ALA A 210 6.95 -4.85 15.10
N GLU A 211 5.72 -4.76 14.59
CA GLU A 211 4.52 -4.87 15.41
C GLU A 211 4.36 -6.26 16.05
N ALA A 212 4.65 -7.33 15.31
CA ALA A 212 4.61 -8.69 15.84
C ALA A 212 5.63 -8.90 16.96
N VAL A 213 6.85 -8.38 16.80
CA VAL A 213 7.90 -8.41 17.82
C VAL A 213 7.49 -7.61 19.05
N ARG A 214 6.97 -6.39 18.88
CA ARG A 214 6.49 -5.55 19.99
C ARG A 214 5.39 -6.25 20.79
N ARG A 215 4.42 -6.89 20.12
CA ARG A 215 3.35 -7.65 20.81
C ARG A 215 3.88 -8.83 21.62
N ARG A 216 4.95 -9.47 21.18
CA ARG A 216 5.61 -10.57 21.93
C ARG A 216 6.40 -10.03 23.13
N GLY A 217 7.04 -8.87 23.00
CA GLY A 217 7.79 -8.24 24.10
C GLY A 217 6.93 -7.75 25.27
N TYR A 218 5.69 -7.32 25.01
CA TYR A 218 4.74 -6.92 26.07
C TYR A 218 4.04 -8.10 26.78
N GLY A 219 4.21 -9.33 26.29
CA GLY A 219 3.61 -10.54 26.86
C GLY A 219 4.57 -11.38 27.72
N GLY A 220 5.58 -10.77 28.33
CA GLY A 220 6.52 -11.45 29.23
C GLY A 220 5.82 -12.11 30.44
N PRO A 221 6.42 -13.15 31.06
CA PRO A 221 5.72 -14.08 31.94
C PRO A 221 5.06 -13.36 33.11
N VAL A 222 3.75 -13.55 33.28
CA VAL A 222 3.11 -13.34 34.58
C VAL A 222 3.75 -14.38 35.51
N THR A 223 4.70 -13.94 36.33
CA THR A 223 5.15 -14.71 37.48
C THR A 223 3.94 -14.93 38.37
N SER A 224 3.33 -16.10 38.25
CA SER A 224 2.43 -16.67 39.24
C SER A 224 3.25 -16.89 40.50
N THR A 225 3.41 -15.87 41.33
CA THR A 225 3.80 -16.04 42.71
C THR A 225 2.64 -16.73 43.39
N GLY A 226 2.80 -18.04 43.55
CA GLY A 226 1.84 -18.93 44.17
C GLY A 226 1.44 -18.42 45.55
N GLY A 227 0.13 -18.22 45.72
CA GLY A 227 -0.49 -18.19 47.03
C GLY A 227 -0.48 -19.60 47.61
N THR A 228 0.48 -19.89 48.49
CA THR A 228 0.28 -20.92 49.50
C THR A 228 -0.52 -20.30 50.63
N GLY A 229 -1.83 -20.47 50.57
CA GLY A 229 -2.70 -20.33 51.73
C GLY A 229 -2.37 -21.45 52.73
N SER A 230 -2.09 -21.07 53.96
CA SER A 230 -2.17 -21.97 55.12
C SER A 230 -2.63 -21.15 56.32
N LEU A 231 -3.95 -20.95 56.40
CA LEU A 231 -4.65 -20.65 57.64
C LEU A 231 -5.47 -21.89 58.00
N ALA A 232 -4.96 -22.67 58.94
CA ALA A 232 -5.75 -23.60 59.75
C ALA A 232 -4.92 -24.00 60.98
N ARG A 233 -5.02 -23.20 62.04
CA ARG A 233 -5.27 -23.61 63.43
C ARG A 233 -5.40 -22.38 64.31
#